data_AF-A0AAD9X1P8-F1
#
_entry.id   AF-A0AAD9X1P8-F1
#
_cell.length_a   1.000
_cell.length_b   1.000
_cell.length_c   1.000
_cell.angle_alpha   90.00
_cell.angle_beta   90.00
_cell.angle_gamma   90.00
#
_symmetry.space_group_name_H-M   'P 1'
#
loop_
_entity.id
_entity.type
_entity.pdbx_description
1 polymer ?
#
loop_
_entity_poly.entity_id
_entity_poly.type
_entity_poly.pdbx_seq_one_letter_code
_entity_poly.pdbx_strand_id
1 'polypeptide(L)'
;MNHFGEAIMSGEWEKADKYLSAFTKLADNRHSKKLFFELHKQKYFEALDREDHALAINIFENELKLFSVVTLAELLALKDLRHDSISCTLKNERQLSSYMNVTSTRDEFRDFLKQMIKRNPILQDKLEFPSVEESALLSLINLICPKNAKMTRSVKEELIYLILQFLDEENFKETLHKLELETKVYFDIDYFVECMINRNWDRAEKYLSAFTKMDDNRYSMDVFSRIQKLKHFEAVDSRRQEKHPSNPEKGHECEATILKMLLEENPILQEKLKFPSIDKSRLKKLIKKAMDWWIPHFAYMKHNASNLAISLKGIPTVPDLFHAPASVKIESSHEGRSSPALNGDGVPKNR
;
A
#
# COMPACT_ATOMS: atom_id res chain seq x y z
N MET A 1 13.25 6.63 -7.45
CA MET A 1 14.54 7.17 -6.94
C MET A 1 14.40 8.34 -5.99
N ASN A 2 13.40 9.22 -6.16
CA ASN A 2 13.28 10.45 -5.37
C ASN A 2 13.10 10.18 -3.87
N HIS A 3 12.13 9.32 -3.48
CA HIS A 3 11.89 8.97 -2.07
C HIS A 3 13.12 8.37 -1.36
N PHE A 4 13.79 7.40 -2.00
CA PHE A 4 15.03 6.83 -1.44
C PHE A 4 16.14 7.88 -1.30
N GLY A 5 16.28 8.76 -2.29
CA GLY A 5 17.22 9.87 -2.25
C GLY A 5 16.91 10.87 -1.14
N GLU A 6 15.63 11.22 -0.92
CA GLU A 6 15.18 12.11 0.15
C GLU A 6 15.47 11.54 1.54
N ALA A 7 15.26 10.23 1.73
CA ALA A 7 15.61 9.55 2.98
C ALA A 7 17.12 9.65 3.28
N ILE A 8 17.97 9.49 2.26
CA ILE A 8 19.43 9.67 2.38
C ILE A 8 19.77 11.13 2.70
N MET A 9 19.20 12.09 1.98
CA MET A 9 19.45 13.53 2.20
C MET A 9 19.07 13.98 3.61
N SER A 10 17.96 13.44 4.12
CA SER A 10 17.46 13.73 5.47
C SER A 10 18.25 13.00 6.57
N GLY A 11 19.06 11.99 6.21
CA GLY A 11 19.79 11.15 7.17
C GLY A 11 18.90 10.14 7.89
N GLU A 12 17.75 9.80 7.31
CA GLU A 12 16.81 8.81 7.84
C GLU A 12 17.22 7.40 7.37
N TRP A 13 18.39 6.95 7.84
CA TRP A 13 19.06 5.74 7.37
C TRP A 13 18.21 4.48 7.52
N GLU A 14 17.46 4.35 8.60
CA GLU A 14 16.53 3.23 8.83
C GLU A 14 15.40 3.20 7.80
N LYS A 15 14.88 4.36 7.38
CA LYS A 15 13.85 4.43 6.34
C LYS A 15 14.43 4.08 4.98
N ALA A 16 15.65 4.55 4.69
CA ALA A 16 16.36 4.21 3.46
C ALA A 16 16.64 2.70 3.36
N ASP A 17 17.13 2.08 4.44
CA ASP A 17 17.41 0.64 4.51
C ASP A 17 16.14 -0.20 4.38
N LYS A 18 15.08 0.15 5.12
CA LYS A 18 13.77 -0.51 5.02
C LYS A 18 13.17 -0.38 3.61
N TYR A 19 13.32 0.77 2.97
CA TYR A 19 12.87 0.96 1.60
C TYR A 19 13.66 0.09 0.63
N LEU A 20 14.99 0.05 0.74
CA LEU A 20 15.85 -0.73 -0.14
C LEU A 20 15.62 -2.25 0.01
N SER A 21 15.45 -2.73 1.25
CA SER A 21 15.19 -4.14 1.56
C SER A 21 13.88 -4.69 0.99
N ALA A 22 12.93 -3.82 0.65
CA ALA A 22 11.71 -4.21 -0.06
C ALA A 22 11.96 -4.64 -1.52
N PHE A 23 13.07 -4.18 -2.13
CA PHE A 23 13.38 -4.45 -3.54
C PHE A 23 14.54 -5.41 -3.74
N THR A 24 15.45 -5.53 -2.77
CA THR A 24 16.56 -6.48 -2.83
C THR A 24 17.10 -6.83 -1.44
N LYS A 25 17.73 -7.99 -1.32
CA LYS A 25 18.35 -8.51 -0.11
C LYS A 25 19.86 -8.67 -0.28
N LEU A 26 20.56 -8.81 0.84
CA LEU A 26 22.02 -9.01 0.90
C LEU A 26 22.51 -10.21 0.08
N ALA A 27 21.70 -11.26 -0.01
CA ALA A 27 22.04 -12.51 -0.66
C ALA A 27 21.73 -12.55 -2.17
N ASP A 28 20.99 -11.56 -2.69
CA ASP A 28 20.45 -11.65 -4.05
C ASP A 28 21.54 -11.60 -5.12
N ASN A 29 22.46 -10.63 -5.02
CA ASN A 29 23.60 -10.51 -5.92
C ASN A 29 24.72 -9.62 -5.35
N ARG A 30 25.88 -9.60 -6.03
CA ARG A 30 27.05 -8.81 -5.63
C ARG A 30 26.78 -7.30 -5.59
N HIS A 31 25.96 -6.77 -6.50
CA HIS A 31 25.60 -5.35 -6.51
C HIS A 31 24.75 -4.98 -5.29
N SER A 32 23.76 -5.81 -4.95
CA SER A 32 22.93 -5.63 -3.75
C SER A 32 23.76 -5.70 -2.48
N LYS A 33 24.67 -6.69 -2.37
CA LYS A 33 25.61 -6.78 -1.25
C LYS A 33 26.48 -5.52 -1.13
N LYS A 34 27.03 -5.02 -2.23
CA LYS A 34 27.83 -3.79 -2.22
C LYS A 34 26.97 -2.56 -1.87
N LEU A 35 25.72 -2.51 -2.31
CA LEU A 35 24.81 -1.39 -2.05
C LEU A 35 24.49 -1.24 -0.56
N PHE A 36 24.12 -2.33 0.11
CA PHE A 36 23.91 -2.32 1.56
C PHE A 36 25.20 -2.02 2.32
N PHE A 37 26.33 -2.58 1.89
CA PHE A 37 27.63 -2.29 2.52
C PHE A 37 27.94 -0.78 2.50
N GLU A 38 27.80 -0.12 1.35
CA GLU A 38 28.05 1.32 1.25
C GLU A 38 27.04 2.14 2.06
N LEU A 39 25.77 1.74 2.08
CA LEU A 39 24.73 2.38 2.90
C LEU A 39 25.07 2.31 4.41
N HIS A 40 25.40 1.12 4.92
CA HIS A 40 25.75 0.92 6.32
C HIS A 40 27.09 1.57 6.68
N LYS A 41 28.03 1.61 5.74
CA LYS A 41 29.33 2.30 5.90
C LYS A 41 29.14 3.80 6.05
N GLN A 42 28.29 4.41 5.24
CA GLN A 42 27.96 5.83 5.36
C GLN A 42 27.25 6.13 6.69
N LYS A 43 26.28 5.29 7.09
CA LYS A 43 25.61 5.38 8.39
C LYS A 43 26.60 5.31 9.56
N TYR A 44 27.59 4.41 9.48
CA TYR A 44 28.65 4.27 10.47
C TYR A 44 29.54 5.51 10.56
N PHE A 45 29.96 6.08 9.43
CA PHE A 45 30.77 7.30 9.44
C PHE A 45 30.01 8.51 9.98
N GLU A 46 28.73 8.66 9.65
CA GLU A 46 27.93 9.75 10.25
C GLU A 46 27.77 9.60 11.77
N ALA A 47 27.74 8.37 12.28
CA ALA A 47 27.71 8.13 13.73
C ALA A 47 29.03 8.53 14.39
N LEU A 48 30.17 8.23 13.74
CA LEU A 48 31.49 8.66 14.20
C LEU A 48 31.64 10.18 14.16
N ASP A 49 31.18 10.83 13.10
CA ASP A 49 31.24 12.30 12.98
C ASP A 49 30.40 13.01 14.05
N ARG A 50 29.34 12.35 14.55
CA ARG A 50 28.51 12.84 15.66
C ARG A 50 29.08 12.51 17.04
N GLU A 51 30.24 11.87 17.11
CA GLU A 51 30.85 11.34 18.34
C GLU A 51 29.96 10.33 19.10
N ASP A 52 28.96 9.74 18.42
CA ASP A 52 28.09 8.71 18.99
C ASP A 52 28.72 7.33 18.81
N HIS A 53 29.72 7.06 19.66
CA HIS A 53 30.48 5.82 19.62
C HIS A 53 29.62 4.58 19.91
N ALA A 54 28.56 4.70 20.73
CA ALA A 54 27.67 3.58 21.05
C ALA A 54 26.88 3.15 19.81
N LEU A 55 26.31 4.11 19.07
CA LEU A 55 25.58 3.86 17.83
C LEU A 55 26.51 3.34 16.73
N ALA A 56 27.73 3.88 16.61
CA ALA A 56 28.74 3.40 15.67
C ALA A 56 29.14 1.93 15.93
N ILE A 57 29.36 1.55 17.20
CA ILE A 57 29.65 0.16 17.57
C ILE A 57 28.50 -0.76 17.19
N ASN A 58 27.27 -0.36 17.53
CA ASN A 58 26.07 -1.13 17.22
C ASN A 58 25.91 -1.39 15.71
N ILE A 59 26.10 -0.37 14.87
CA ILE A 59 26.07 -0.50 13.40
C ILE A 59 27.18 -1.45 12.94
N PHE A 60 28.39 -1.29 13.46
CA PHE A 60 29.51 -2.13 13.04
C PHE A 60 29.26 -3.60 13.33
N GLU A 61 28.79 -3.92 14.54
CA GLU A 61 28.59 -5.30 14.98
C GLU A 61 27.41 -5.99 14.30
N ASN A 62 26.31 -5.26 14.11
CA ASN A 62 25.05 -5.84 13.62
C ASN A 62 24.87 -5.71 12.11
N GLU A 63 25.40 -4.67 11.48
CA GLU A 63 25.18 -4.37 10.06
C GLU A 63 26.45 -4.67 9.23
N LEU A 64 27.61 -4.12 9.61
CA LEU A 64 28.84 -4.23 8.79
C LEU A 64 29.56 -5.58 8.93
N LYS A 65 29.54 -6.21 10.11
CA LYS A 65 30.21 -7.50 10.35
C LYS A 65 29.63 -8.64 9.49
N LEU A 66 28.38 -8.51 9.03
CA LEU A 66 27.71 -9.46 8.15
C LEU A 66 28.38 -9.57 6.76
N PHE A 67 29.17 -8.57 6.35
CA PHE A 67 29.86 -8.54 5.06
C PHE A 67 31.26 -9.21 5.08
N SER A 68 31.70 -9.68 6.26
CA SER A 68 33.06 -10.17 6.57
C SER A 68 33.62 -11.30 5.69
N VAL A 69 32.81 -11.97 4.88
CA VAL A 69 33.31 -13.02 3.98
C VAL A 69 33.98 -12.45 2.71
N VAL A 70 33.78 -11.16 2.36
CA VAL A 70 34.25 -10.63 1.05
C VAL A 70 35.08 -9.34 1.14
N THR A 71 34.96 -8.54 2.21
CA THR A 71 35.66 -7.24 2.36
C THR A 71 36.50 -7.17 3.63
N LEU A 72 37.29 -8.23 3.90
CA LEU A 72 38.12 -8.33 5.10
C LEU A 72 39.09 -7.16 5.27
N ALA A 73 39.73 -6.66 4.20
CA ALA A 73 40.69 -5.57 4.29
C ALA A 73 40.05 -4.23 4.73
N GLU A 74 38.88 -3.88 4.17
CA GLU A 74 38.15 -2.66 4.57
C GLU A 74 37.58 -2.79 6.00
N LEU A 75 37.10 -3.98 6.38
CA LEU A 75 36.63 -4.26 7.74
C LEU A 75 37.75 -4.26 8.78
N LEU A 76 38.97 -4.66 8.40
CA LEU A 76 40.16 -4.58 9.26
C LEU A 76 40.58 -3.12 9.44
N ALA A 77 40.58 -2.30 8.39
CA ALA A 77 40.82 -0.86 8.51
C ALA A 77 39.79 -0.16 9.44
N LEU A 78 38.50 -0.53 9.33
CA LEU A 78 37.45 -0.07 10.23
C LEU A 78 37.62 -0.58 11.67
N LYS A 79 38.24 -1.74 11.86
CA LYS A 79 38.56 -2.31 13.17
C LYS A 79 39.75 -1.60 13.82
N ASP A 80 40.75 -1.23 13.05
CA ASP A 80 41.95 -0.53 13.55
C ASP A 80 41.61 0.90 14.01
N LEU A 81 40.62 1.54 13.38
CA LEU A 81 39.99 2.78 13.86
C LEU A 81 39.31 2.65 15.24
N ARG A 82 39.09 1.44 15.77
CA ARG A 82 38.56 1.22 17.13
C ARG A 82 39.63 1.31 18.23
N HIS A 83 40.91 1.11 17.90
CA HIS A 83 41.95 0.86 18.90
C HIS A 83 42.94 2.01 19.10
N ASP A 84 43.14 2.87 18.10
CA ASP A 84 44.01 4.04 18.24
C ASP A 84 43.21 5.29 18.59
N SER A 85 43.72 6.03 19.57
CA SER A 85 43.21 7.30 20.07
C SER A 85 42.70 8.23 18.95
N ILE A 86 41.37 8.35 18.85
CA ILE A 86 40.62 9.01 17.76
C ILE A 86 40.96 10.51 17.58
N SER A 87 41.70 11.14 18.48
CA SER A 87 42.08 12.57 18.38
C SER A 87 43.24 12.85 17.41
N CYS A 88 44.12 11.87 17.13
CA CYS A 88 45.43 12.18 16.56
C CYS A 88 45.64 11.66 15.12
N THR A 89 45.05 10.52 14.74
CA THR A 89 45.34 9.86 13.45
C THR A 89 44.34 10.18 12.34
N LEU A 90 43.11 10.57 12.66
CA LEU A 90 42.11 11.00 11.66
C LEU A 90 42.37 12.40 11.07
N LYS A 91 43.28 13.18 11.66
CA LYS A 91 43.66 14.50 11.14
C LYS A 91 44.48 14.44 9.84
N ASN A 92 45.07 13.29 9.48
CA ASN A 92 46.14 13.27 8.48
C ASN A 92 45.85 12.51 7.16
N GLU A 93 44.69 11.88 6.97
CA GLU A 93 44.33 11.29 5.67
C GLU A 93 43.07 11.89 5.05
N ARG A 94 43.29 13.00 4.30
CA ARG A 94 42.68 13.39 3.01
C ARG A 94 41.19 13.11 2.69
N GLN A 95 40.29 12.90 3.65
CA GLN A 95 38.84 12.78 3.35
C GLN A 95 37.92 13.64 4.25
N LEU A 96 38.39 14.16 5.39
CA LEU A 96 37.53 14.92 6.31
C LEU A 96 37.48 16.44 6.10
N SER A 97 38.40 17.08 5.36
CA SER A 97 38.22 18.53 5.06
C SER A 97 37.03 18.80 4.13
N SER A 98 36.48 17.76 3.49
CA SER A 98 35.29 17.81 2.64
C SER A 98 33.96 17.62 3.41
N TYR A 99 34.03 17.19 4.67
CA TYR A 99 32.86 16.84 5.50
C TYR A 99 32.28 18.00 6.33
N MET A 100 32.74 19.23 6.09
CA MET A 100 32.16 20.43 6.72
C MET A 100 30.74 20.74 6.21
N ASN A 101 30.26 20.06 5.16
CA ASN A 101 28.90 20.19 4.66
C ASN A 101 28.22 18.82 4.48
N VAL A 102 27.55 18.35 5.54
CA VAL A 102 26.75 17.11 5.58
C VAL A 102 25.78 17.00 4.39
N THR A 103 25.27 18.14 3.91
CA THR A 103 24.35 18.16 2.76
C THR A 103 25.07 17.83 1.45
N SER A 104 26.27 18.39 1.22
CA SER A 104 27.07 18.10 0.02
C SER A 104 27.57 16.65 -0.01
N THR A 105 28.00 16.11 1.13
CA THR A 105 28.45 14.71 1.20
C THR A 105 27.30 13.73 0.98
N ARG A 106 26.10 14.01 1.50
CA ARG A 106 24.89 13.23 1.22
C ARG A 106 24.42 13.33 -0.22
N ASP A 107 24.54 14.50 -0.86
CA ASP A 107 24.22 14.69 -2.27
C ASP A 107 25.11 13.83 -3.18
N GLU A 108 26.43 13.87 -2.95
CA GLU A 108 27.40 13.04 -3.68
C GLU A 108 27.15 11.55 -3.45
N PHE A 109 26.92 11.15 -2.19
CA PHE A 109 26.62 9.77 -1.84
C PHE A 109 25.31 9.28 -2.46
N ARG A 110 24.26 10.11 -2.48
CA ARG A 110 23.01 9.81 -3.17
C ARG A 110 23.24 9.54 -4.64
N ASP A 111 24.05 10.35 -5.31
CA ASP A 111 24.31 10.19 -6.74
C ASP A 111 25.19 8.97 -7.04
N PHE A 112 26.13 8.65 -6.14
CA PHE A 112 26.85 7.39 -6.14
C PHE A 112 25.91 6.17 -6.00
N LEU A 113 25.00 6.17 -5.02
CA LEU A 113 24.02 5.09 -4.84
C LEU A 113 23.07 4.98 -6.04
N LYS A 114 22.63 6.10 -6.64
CA LYS A 114 21.83 6.07 -7.88
C LYS A 114 22.57 5.34 -9.00
N GLN A 115 23.86 5.58 -9.16
CA GLN A 115 24.68 4.90 -10.16
C GLN A 115 24.83 3.40 -9.87
N MET A 116 24.96 3.00 -8.61
CA MET A 116 25.01 1.59 -8.22
C MET A 116 23.70 0.86 -8.49
N ILE A 117 22.57 1.50 -8.16
CA ILE A 117 21.24 0.96 -8.39
C ILE A 117 20.96 0.76 -9.89
N LYS A 118 21.35 1.71 -10.74
CA LYS A 118 21.26 1.58 -12.22
C LYS A 118 22.02 0.37 -12.77
N ARG A 119 23.13 0.00 -12.12
CA ARG A 119 23.95 -1.16 -12.48
C ARG A 119 23.45 -2.47 -11.88
N ASN A 120 22.46 -2.45 -10.99
CA ASN A 120 21.93 -3.65 -10.35
C ASN A 120 20.83 -4.28 -11.21
N PRO A 121 21.04 -5.50 -11.78
CA PRO A 121 20.09 -6.12 -12.71
C PRO A 121 18.67 -6.30 -12.14
N ILE A 122 18.54 -6.58 -10.84
CA ILE A 122 17.24 -6.82 -10.18
C ILE A 122 16.38 -5.55 -10.09
N LEU A 123 17.02 -4.39 -10.17
CA LEU A 123 16.34 -3.10 -10.01
C LEU A 123 16.02 -2.44 -11.35
N GLN A 124 16.62 -2.88 -12.47
CA GLN A 124 16.58 -2.16 -13.75
C GLN A 124 15.16 -1.94 -14.28
N ASP A 125 14.31 -2.96 -14.24
CA ASP A 125 12.90 -2.90 -14.65
C ASP A 125 12.01 -2.05 -13.72
N LYS A 126 12.55 -1.61 -12.57
CA LYS A 126 11.83 -0.94 -11.49
C LYS A 126 12.24 0.52 -11.29
N LEU A 127 13.18 1.04 -12.10
CA LEU A 127 13.74 2.39 -11.92
C LEU A 127 12.90 3.47 -12.60
N GLU A 128 12.17 3.11 -13.64
CA GLU A 128 11.36 4.02 -14.42
C GLU A 128 9.90 3.87 -14.01
N PHE A 129 9.26 5.00 -13.73
CA PHE A 129 7.83 5.00 -13.59
C PHE A 129 7.23 4.72 -14.98
N PRO A 130 6.28 3.78 -15.10
CA PRO A 130 5.65 3.49 -16.38
C PRO A 130 5.08 4.77 -17.00
N SER A 131 5.55 5.13 -18.20
CA SER A 131 4.98 6.26 -18.94
C SER A 131 3.63 5.84 -19.48
N VAL A 132 2.59 6.27 -18.79
CA VAL A 132 1.20 6.11 -19.21
C VAL A 132 0.66 7.52 -19.43
N GLU A 133 -0.04 7.75 -20.54
CA GLU A 133 -0.69 9.05 -20.77
C GLU A 133 -1.59 9.40 -19.57
N GLU A 134 -1.61 10.67 -19.15
CA GLU A 134 -2.28 11.12 -17.91
C GLU A 134 -3.76 10.71 -17.80
N SER A 135 -4.37 10.41 -18.95
CA SER A 135 -5.75 9.93 -19.05
C SER A 135 -5.91 8.46 -19.43
N ALA A 136 -4.86 7.67 -19.69
CA ALA A 136 -5.05 6.36 -20.34
C ALA A 136 -6.00 5.44 -19.55
N LEU A 137 -5.82 5.34 -18.23
CA LEU A 137 -6.68 4.52 -17.38
C LEU A 137 -8.09 5.11 -17.25
N LEU A 138 -8.21 6.43 -17.13
CA LEU A 138 -9.49 7.12 -17.03
C LEU A 138 -10.28 7.02 -18.36
N SER A 139 -9.59 7.14 -19.48
CA SER A 139 -10.12 6.98 -20.84
C SER A 139 -10.55 5.54 -21.07
N LEU A 140 -9.74 4.56 -20.65
CA LEU A 140 -10.09 3.14 -20.74
C LEU A 140 -11.31 2.80 -19.88
N ILE A 141 -11.41 3.37 -18.68
CA ILE A 141 -12.58 3.23 -17.82
C ILE A 141 -13.81 3.91 -18.43
N ASN A 142 -13.70 5.15 -18.91
CA ASN A 142 -14.81 5.84 -19.59
C ASN A 142 -15.31 5.07 -20.83
N LEU A 143 -14.41 4.39 -21.52
CA LEU A 143 -14.69 3.62 -22.72
C LEU A 143 -15.47 2.33 -22.42
N ILE A 144 -15.12 1.66 -21.34
CA ILE A 144 -15.71 0.37 -20.94
C ILE A 144 -16.93 0.57 -20.04
N CYS A 145 -16.94 1.65 -19.26
CA CYS A 145 -17.96 2.05 -18.31
C CYS A 145 -18.56 3.40 -18.74
N PRO A 146 -19.35 3.45 -19.83
CA PRO A 146 -19.96 4.71 -20.27
C PRO A 146 -20.88 5.25 -19.16
N LYS A 147 -20.91 6.57 -18.99
CA LYS A 147 -21.73 7.21 -17.95
C LYS A 147 -23.19 6.83 -18.10
N ASN A 148 -23.74 6.19 -17.07
CA ASN A 148 -25.17 5.93 -16.97
C ASN A 148 -25.86 7.17 -16.36
N ALA A 149 -27.05 7.53 -16.83
CA ALA A 149 -27.83 8.67 -16.32
C ALA A 149 -28.20 8.60 -14.82
N LYS A 150 -27.93 7.47 -14.15
CA LYS A 150 -28.17 7.22 -12.72
C LYS A 150 -26.91 7.39 -11.85
N MET A 151 -25.77 7.70 -12.45
CA MET A 151 -24.49 7.75 -11.74
C MET A 151 -24.34 9.10 -11.05
N THR A 152 -24.47 9.10 -9.72
CA THR A 152 -24.36 10.31 -8.88
C THR A 152 -22.92 10.69 -8.55
N ARG A 153 -21.95 9.79 -8.82
CA ARG A 153 -20.53 9.94 -8.47
C ARG A 153 -19.68 10.33 -9.67
N SER A 154 -18.50 10.89 -9.38
CA SER A 154 -17.54 11.22 -10.43
C SER A 154 -16.78 9.96 -10.89
N VAL A 155 -16.41 9.91 -12.17
CA VAL A 155 -15.58 8.81 -12.75
C VAL A 155 -14.27 8.63 -11.98
N LYS A 156 -13.74 9.69 -11.38
CA LYS A 156 -12.52 9.63 -10.55
C LYS A 156 -12.76 8.85 -9.25
N GLU A 157 -13.87 9.09 -8.56
CA GLU A 157 -14.23 8.33 -7.36
C GLU A 157 -14.47 6.86 -7.67
N GLU A 158 -15.07 6.56 -8.83
CA GLU A 158 -15.30 5.19 -9.28
C GLU A 158 -14.00 4.44 -9.54
N LEU A 159 -13.04 5.09 -10.20
CA LEU A 159 -11.71 4.52 -10.36
C LEU A 159 -11.05 4.26 -9.00
N ILE A 160 -11.20 5.18 -8.04
CA ILE A 160 -10.69 4.99 -6.68
C ILE A 160 -11.32 3.76 -6.01
N TYR A 161 -12.64 3.58 -6.10
CA TYR A 161 -13.31 2.39 -5.54
C TYR A 161 -12.84 1.09 -6.21
N LEU A 162 -12.62 1.09 -7.52
CA LEU A 162 -12.06 -0.08 -8.23
C LEU A 162 -10.63 -0.41 -7.76
N ILE A 163 -9.81 0.61 -7.51
CA ILE A 163 -8.46 0.42 -6.96
C ILE A 163 -8.55 -0.10 -5.51
N LEU A 164 -9.37 0.52 -4.66
CA LEU A 164 -9.56 0.09 -3.27
C LEU A 164 -9.98 -1.38 -3.20
N GLN A 165 -10.92 -1.78 -4.04
CA GLN A 165 -11.34 -3.18 -4.12
C GLN A 165 -10.18 -4.11 -4.54
N PHE A 166 -9.41 -3.72 -5.55
CA PHE A 166 -8.25 -4.50 -5.98
C PHE A 166 -7.23 -4.66 -4.85
N LEU A 167 -6.97 -3.59 -4.09
CA LEU A 167 -6.07 -3.64 -2.94
C LEU A 167 -6.59 -4.56 -1.83
N ASP A 168 -7.90 -4.58 -1.58
CA ASP A 168 -8.53 -5.47 -0.60
C ASP A 168 -8.37 -6.95 -1.01
N GLU A 169 -8.68 -7.27 -2.27
CA GLU A 169 -8.59 -8.62 -2.80
C GLU A 169 -7.17 -9.20 -2.81
N GLU A 170 -6.18 -8.36 -3.12
CA GLU A 170 -4.76 -8.73 -3.10
C GLU A 170 -4.13 -8.60 -1.69
N ASN A 171 -4.93 -8.27 -0.66
CA ASN A 171 -4.52 -8.10 0.74
C ASN A 171 -3.47 -7.00 0.99
N PHE A 172 -3.46 -5.94 0.18
CA PHE A 172 -2.59 -4.77 0.38
C PHE A 172 -3.15 -3.77 1.40
N LYS A 173 -3.49 -4.23 2.61
CA LYS A 173 -4.19 -3.46 3.66
C LYS A 173 -3.54 -2.11 3.99
N GLU A 174 -2.21 -2.08 4.15
CA GLU A 174 -1.49 -0.83 4.46
C GLU A 174 -1.61 0.22 3.34
N THR A 175 -1.58 -0.22 2.08
CA THR A 175 -1.74 0.67 0.93
C THR A 175 -3.20 1.10 0.79
N LEU A 176 -4.13 0.18 1.04
CA LEU A 176 -5.57 0.43 1.02
C LEU A 176 -5.94 1.56 1.98
N HIS A 177 -5.56 1.46 3.26
CA HIS A 177 -5.91 2.50 4.24
C HIS A 177 -5.17 3.83 4.01
N LYS A 178 -3.96 3.81 3.43
CA LYS A 178 -3.30 5.04 2.99
C LYS A 178 -4.03 5.72 1.84
N LEU A 179 -4.50 4.95 0.86
CA LEU A 179 -5.28 5.49 -0.26
C LEU A 179 -6.63 6.04 0.22
N GLU A 180 -7.29 5.37 1.17
CA GLU A 180 -8.49 5.90 1.84
C GLU A 180 -8.23 7.26 2.49
N LEU A 181 -7.11 7.38 3.21
CA LEU A 181 -6.71 8.62 3.87
C LEU A 181 -6.44 9.78 2.92
N GLU A 182 -5.72 9.50 1.83
CA GLU A 182 -5.34 10.51 0.84
C GLU A 182 -6.53 10.97 -0.01
N THR A 183 -7.39 10.01 -0.39
CA THR A 183 -8.54 10.30 -1.28
C THR A 183 -9.76 10.79 -0.51
N LYS A 184 -9.94 10.34 0.75
CA LYS A 184 -11.09 10.65 1.61
C LYS A 184 -12.43 10.23 1.01
N VAL A 185 -12.42 9.27 0.08
CA VAL A 185 -13.62 8.83 -0.66
C VAL A 185 -14.42 7.78 0.13
N TYR A 186 -13.73 6.95 0.92
CA TYR A 186 -14.32 5.87 1.69
C TYR A 186 -13.72 5.83 3.09
N PHE A 187 -14.57 5.68 4.10
CA PHE A 187 -14.17 5.52 5.50
C PHE A 187 -14.47 4.09 5.94
N ASP A 188 -13.42 3.32 6.20
CA ASP A 188 -13.52 1.96 6.72
C ASP A 188 -13.70 1.99 8.24
N ILE A 189 -14.94 1.82 8.67
CA ILE A 189 -15.29 1.78 10.10
C ILE A 189 -14.66 0.55 10.77
N ASP A 190 -14.64 -0.59 10.08
CA ASP A 190 -14.19 -1.84 10.69
C ASP A 190 -12.68 -1.78 10.93
N TYR A 191 -11.92 -1.17 10.02
CA TYR A 191 -10.51 -0.84 10.24
C TYR A 191 -10.29 0.17 11.38
N PHE A 192 -11.10 1.22 11.46
CA PHE A 192 -11.01 2.17 12.57
C PHE A 192 -11.26 1.47 13.92
N VAL A 193 -12.29 0.61 13.99
CA VAL A 193 -12.61 -0.21 15.16
C VAL A 193 -11.46 -1.18 15.49
N GLU A 194 -10.84 -1.82 14.50
CA GLU A 194 -9.66 -2.67 14.69
C GLU A 194 -8.49 -1.88 15.31
N CYS A 195 -8.24 -0.65 14.84
CA CYS A 195 -7.22 0.22 15.44
C CYS A 195 -7.51 0.53 16.92
N MET A 196 -8.78 0.71 17.27
CA MET A 196 -9.22 1.00 18.64
C MET A 196 -9.10 -0.23 19.56
N ILE A 197 -9.49 -1.41 19.07
CA ILE A 197 -9.34 -2.68 19.82
C ILE A 197 -7.85 -2.98 20.07
N ASN A 198 -7.00 -2.74 19.07
CA ASN A 198 -5.56 -2.96 19.14
C ASN A 198 -4.79 -1.85 19.89
N ARG A 199 -5.47 -0.89 20.53
CA ARG A 199 -4.86 0.24 21.27
C ARG A 199 -3.94 1.13 20.42
N ASN A 200 -4.11 1.12 19.11
CA ASN A 200 -3.36 1.97 18.20
C ASN A 200 -4.01 3.35 18.07
N TRP A 201 -4.13 4.08 19.18
CA TRP A 201 -4.87 5.36 19.24
C TRP A 201 -4.32 6.40 18.28
N ASP A 202 -3.00 6.52 18.14
CA ASP A 202 -2.38 7.47 17.20
C ASP A 202 -2.77 7.17 15.76
N ARG A 203 -2.90 5.88 15.41
CA ARG A 203 -3.33 5.44 14.08
C ARG A 203 -4.81 5.71 13.85
N ALA A 204 -5.65 5.41 14.85
CA ALA A 204 -7.09 5.68 14.80
C ALA A 204 -7.40 7.18 14.69
N GLU A 205 -6.73 8.02 15.50
CA GLU A 205 -6.88 9.48 15.50
C GLU A 205 -6.38 10.09 14.17
N LYS A 206 -5.23 9.64 13.68
CA LYS A 206 -4.73 10.05 12.35
C LYS A 206 -5.69 9.62 11.24
N TYR A 207 -6.29 8.45 11.34
CA TYR A 207 -7.25 7.97 10.34
C TYR A 207 -8.51 8.84 10.34
N LEU A 208 -9.13 9.03 11.51
CA LEU A 208 -10.34 9.83 11.68
C LEU A 208 -10.15 11.29 11.26
N SER A 209 -9.02 11.90 11.64
CA SER A 209 -8.71 13.32 11.35
C SER A 209 -8.62 13.66 9.86
N ALA A 210 -8.43 12.69 8.99
CA ALA A 210 -8.48 12.92 7.55
C ALA A 210 -9.90 13.21 7.04
N PHE A 211 -10.92 12.68 7.72
CA PHE A 211 -12.32 12.74 7.31
C PHE A 211 -13.14 13.76 8.08
N THR A 212 -12.80 14.00 9.35
CA THR A 212 -13.49 14.99 10.20
C THR A 212 -12.55 15.58 11.26
N LYS A 213 -12.90 16.74 11.78
CA LYS A 213 -12.19 17.47 12.84
C LYS A 213 -13.03 17.56 14.10
N MET A 214 -12.39 17.89 15.22
CA MET A 214 -13.07 18.03 16.52
C MET A 214 -14.20 19.07 16.52
N ASP A 215 -14.07 20.11 15.70
CA ASP A 215 -14.98 21.25 15.62
C ASP A 215 -16.08 21.11 14.57
N ASP A 216 -16.06 20.05 13.77
CA ASP A 216 -16.99 19.89 12.66
C ASP A 216 -18.45 19.67 13.13
N ASN A 217 -18.66 18.80 14.12
CA ASN A 217 -19.97 18.52 14.69
C ASN A 217 -19.88 17.81 16.05
N ARG A 218 -21.02 17.66 16.74
CA ARG A 218 -21.09 17.03 18.08
C ARG A 218 -20.62 15.58 18.09
N TYR A 219 -20.92 14.81 17.05
CA TYR A 219 -20.46 13.41 16.95
C TYR A 219 -18.94 13.34 16.81
N SER A 220 -18.35 14.19 15.96
CA SER A 220 -16.89 14.28 15.82
C SER A 220 -16.23 14.68 17.14
N MET A 221 -16.75 15.73 17.80
CA MET A 221 -16.27 16.16 19.12
C MET A 221 -16.33 15.02 20.15
N ASP A 222 -17.42 14.26 20.19
CA ASP A 222 -17.60 13.15 21.13
C ASP A 222 -16.63 12.01 20.84
N VAL A 223 -16.46 11.61 19.58
CA VAL A 223 -15.52 10.55 19.18
C VAL A 223 -14.08 10.93 19.53
N PHE A 224 -13.62 12.13 19.17
CA PHE A 224 -12.27 12.59 19.50
C PHE A 224 -12.04 12.71 21.00
N SER A 225 -12.99 13.30 21.74
CA SER A 225 -12.90 13.42 23.19
C SER A 225 -12.81 12.06 23.87
N ARG A 226 -13.50 11.06 23.33
CA ARG A 226 -13.51 9.69 23.87
C ARG A 226 -12.22 8.94 23.54
N ILE A 227 -11.67 9.09 22.33
CA ILE A 227 -10.32 8.59 21.99
C ILE A 227 -9.27 9.18 22.94
N GLN A 228 -9.28 10.49 23.14
CA GLN A 228 -8.33 11.17 24.03
C GLN A 228 -8.46 10.73 25.49
N LYS A 229 -9.69 10.55 25.98
CA LYS A 229 -9.95 9.99 27.32
C LYS A 229 -9.38 8.58 27.44
N LEU A 230 -9.66 7.69 26.47
CA LEU A 230 -9.17 6.30 26.48
C LEU A 230 -7.63 6.25 26.46
N LYS A 231 -7.01 7.07 25.62
CA LYS A 231 -5.55 7.23 25.55
C LYS A 231 -4.94 7.67 26.88
N HIS A 232 -5.58 8.63 27.56
CA HIS A 232 -5.13 9.09 28.88
C HIS A 232 -5.32 8.02 29.97
N PHE A 233 -6.49 7.35 30.00
CA PHE A 233 -6.74 6.27 30.96
C PHE A 233 -5.76 5.13 30.81
N GLU A 234 -5.44 4.72 29.57
CA GLU A 234 -4.40 3.72 29.34
C GLU A 234 -3.03 4.18 29.86
N ALA A 235 -2.59 5.41 29.57
CA ALA A 235 -1.33 5.93 30.09
C ALA A 235 -1.27 6.00 31.64
N VAL A 236 -2.43 6.07 32.30
CA VAL A 236 -2.56 6.02 33.76
C VAL A 236 -2.58 4.57 34.26
N ASP A 237 -3.25 3.65 33.56
CA ASP A 237 -3.34 2.24 33.91
C ASP A 237 -2.05 1.47 33.62
N SER A 238 -1.30 1.80 32.57
CA SER A 238 0.05 1.28 32.33
C SER A 238 1.02 1.61 33.47
N ARG A 239 0.76 2.69 34.23
CA ARG A 239 1.51 3.03 35.46
C ARG A 239 1.03 2.27 36.71
N ARG A 240 -0.14 1.63 36.65
CA ARG A 240 -0.75 0.86 37.76
C ARG A 240 -0.64 -0.67 37.56
N GLN A 241 -0.50 -1.13 36.32
CA GLN A 241 -0.53 -2.54 35.92
C GLN A 241 0.76 -3.34 36.18
N GLU A 242 1.69 -2.87 37.02
CA GLU A 242 2.71 -3.77 37.60
C GLU A 242 2.12 -4.85 38.53
N LYS A 243 0.81 -4.86 38.83
CA LYS A 243 0.26 -5.71 39.90
C LYS A 243 -0.85 -6.72 39.62
N HIS A 244 -1.69 -6.66 38.58
CA HIS A 244 -2.67 -7.75 38.35
C HIS A 244 -3.21 -7.85 36.90
N PRO A 245 -3.43 -9.08 36.35
CA PRO A 245 -4.04 -9.30 35.05
C PRO A 245 -5.56 -9.45 35.21
N SER A 246 -6.32 -8.38 35.02
CA SER A 246 -7.77 -8.48 34.77
C SER A 246 -8.02 -8.31 33.28
N ASN A 247 -8.86 -9.16 32.69
CA ASN A 247 -9.02 -9.29 31.24
C ASN A 247 -9.51 -7.96 30.60
N PRO A 248 -8.64 -7.15 29.96
CA PRO A 248 -8.98 -5.78 29.53
C PRO A 248 -9.85 -5.74 28.28
N GLU A 249 -9.89 -6.83 27.51
CA GLU A 249 -10.40 -6.87 26.14
C GLU A 249 -11.89 -6.52 26.03
N LYS A 250 -12.72 -6.98 26.99
CA LYS A 250 -14.19 -6.77 26.95
C LYS A 250 -14.63 -5.32 27.16
N GLY A 251 -13.83 -4.50 27.87
CA GLY A 251 -14.16 -3.09 28.09
C GLY A 251 -13.97 -2.25 26.82
N HIS A 252 -12.96 -2.59 26.01
CA HIS A 252 -12.62 -1.85 24.79
C HIS A 252 -13.53 -2.21 23.61
N GLU A 253 -14.00 -3.45 23.51
CA GLU A 253 -15.01 -3.85 22.52
C GLU A 253 -16.33 -3.08 22.69
N CYS A 254 -16.78 -2.89 23.94
CA CYS A 254 -17.97 -2.09 24.24
C CYS A 254 -17.79 -0.61 23.83
N GLU A 255 -16.63 -0.03 24.12
CA GLU A 255 -16.31 1.35 23.74
C GLU A 255 -16.19 1.52 22.23
N ALA A 256 -15.56 0.55 21.54
CA ALA A 256 -15.47 0.55 20.08
C ALA A 256 -16.85 0.44 19.42
N THR A 257 -17.77 -0.33 20.01
CA THR A 257 -19.16 -0.45 19.54
C THR A 257 -19.91 0.89 19.66
N ILE A 258 -19.77 1.59 20.80
CA ILE A 258 -20.38 2.91 21.00
C ILE A 258 -19.82 3.93 19.99
N LEU A 259 -18.51 3.89 19.74
CA LEU A 259 -17.88 4.79 18.76
C LEU A 259 -18.30 4.46 17.33
N LYS A 260 -18.47 3.17 16.99
CA LYS A 260 -19.03 2.75 15.70
C LYS A 260 -20.42 3.36 15.49
N MET A 261 -21.30 3.29 16.49
CA MET A 261 -22.62 3.91 16.41
C MET A 261 -22.54 5.43 16.20
N LEU A 262 -21.66 6.13 16.93
CA LEU A 262 -21.48 7.58 16.78
C LEU A 262 -20.95 7.97 15.39
N LEU A 263 -20.07 7.17 14.80
CA LEU A 263 -19.57 7.38 13.44
C LEU A 263 -20.64 7.08 12.39
N GLU A 264 -21.45 6.03 12.60
CA GLU A 264 -22.61 5.67 11.79
C GLU A 264 -23.77 6.66 11.88
N GLU A 265 -23.78 7.57 12.85
CA GLU A 265 -24.75 8.67 12.93
C GLU A 265 -24.17 10.01 12.47
N ASN A 266 -22.86 10.09 12.23
CA ASN A 266 -22.19 11.33 11.87
C ASN A 266 -22.57 11.76 10.45
N PRO A 267 -23.21 12.94 10.26
CA PRO A 267 -23.70 13.38 8.95
C PRO A 267 -22.58 13.56 7.91
N ILE A 268 -21.36 13.88 8.34
CA ILE A 268 -20.21 14.09 7.44
C ILE A 268 -19.69 12.76 6.89
N LEU A 269 -19.82 11.69 7.68
CA LEU A 269 -19.31 10.39 7.31
C LEU A 269 -20.34 9.57 6.53
N GLN A 270 -21.65 9.82 6.69
CA GLN A 270 -22.74 9.04 6.08
C GLN A 270 -22.51 8.64 4.62
N GLU A 271 -22.11 9.59 3.79
CA GLU A 271 -21.93 9.36 2.34
C GLU A 271 -20.68 8.52 2.02
N LYS A 272 -19.76 8.42 2.98
CA LYS A 272 -18.44 7.77 2.87
C LYS A 272 -18.36 6.41 3.56
N LEU A 273 -19.36 6.02 4.35
CA LEU A 273 -19.41 4.72 5.04
C LEU A 273 -19.81 3.56 4.11
N LYS A 274 -20.46 3.87 2.98
CA LYS A 274 -21.00 2.83 2.09
C LYS A 274 -20.03 2.54 0.96
N PHE A 275 -19.32 1.42 1.08
CA PHE A 275 -18.60 0.86 -0.06
C PHE A 275 -19.64 0.45 -1.12
N PRO A 276 -19.49 0.90 -2.39
CA PRO A 276 -20.39 0.47 -3.45
C PRO A 276 -20.41 -1.06 -3.58
N SER A 277 -21.56 -1.63 -3.98
CA SER A 277 -21.68 -3.08 -4.17
C SER A 277 -20.87 -3.52 -5.39
N ILE A 278 -19.65 -4.00 -5.12
CA ILE A 278 -18.66 -4.36 -6.14
C ILE A 278 -18.31 -5.87 -6.10
N ASP A 279 -18.65 -6.62 -7.16
CA ASP A 279 -18.29 -8.03 -7.34
C ASP A 279 -16.78 -8.19 -7.37
N LYS A 280 -16.30 -9.28 -6.79
CA LYS A 280 -14.87 -9.57 -6.74
C LYS A 280 -14.21 -9.62 -8.12
N SER A 281 -12.99 -9.13 -8.17
CA SER A 281 -12.05 -9.05 -9.28
C SER A 281 -12.58 -8.22 -10.45
N ARG A 282 -13.41 -7.20 -10.17
CA ARG A 282 -14.02 -6.34 -11.19
C ARG A 282 -12.97 -5.54 -11.96
N LEU A 283 -12.02 -4.85 -11.29
CA LEU A 283 -10.95 -4.12 -12.00
C LEU A 283 -10.15 -5.06 -12.92
N LYS A 284 -9.77 -6.23 -12.42
CA LYS A 284 -9.04 -7.25 -13.20
C LYS A 284 -9.84 -7.75 -14.40
N LYS A 285 -11.15 -8.01 -14.24
CA LYS A 285 -12.06 -8.40 -15.33
C LYS A 285 -12.19 -7.28 -16.37
N LEU A 286 -12.25 -6.02 -15.94
CA LEU A 286 -12.34 -4.88 -16.85
C LEU A 286 -11.08 -4.71 -17.67
N ILE A 287 -9.92 -4.72 -17.00
CA ILE A 287 -8.62 -4.66 -17.67
C ILE A 287 -8.49 -5.81 -18.66
N LYS A 288 -8.85 -7.04 -18.25
CA LYS A 288 -8.80 -8.21 -19.14
C LYS A 288 -9.69 -8.03 -20.37
N LYS A 289 -10.96 -7.66 -20.21
CA LYS A 289 -11.87 -7.40 -21.35
C LYS A 289 -11.35 -6.32 -22.28
N ALA A 290 -10.75 -5.27 -21.73
CA ALA A 290 -10.13 -4.20 -22.50
C ALA A 290 -8.98 -4.74 -23.35
N MET A 291 -8.06 -5.48 -22.73
CA MET A 291 -6.86 -6.02 -23.37
C MET A 291 -7.20 -7.10 -24.39
N ASP A 292 -8.14 -8.00 -24.09
CA ASP A 292 -8.62 -9.04 -25.00
C ASP A 292 -9.22 -8.42 -26.29
N TRP A 293 -9.84 -7.24 -26.20
CA TRP A 293 -10.30 -6.49 -27.37
C TRP A 293 -9.17 -5.71 -28.07
N TRP A 294 -8.30 -5.05 -27.30
CA TRP A 294 -7.21 -4.20 -27.81
C TRP A 294 -6.14 -5.01 -28.57
N ILE A 295 -5.72 -6.16 -28.03
CA ILE A 295 -4.58 -6.93 -28.55
C ILE A 295 -4.79 -7.37 -30.00
N PRO A 296 -5.92 -8.01 -30.40
CA PRO A 296 -6.17 -8.36 -31.79
C PRO A 296 -6.30 -7.12 -32.69
N HIS A 297 -6.99 -6.07 -32.22
CA HIS A 297 -7.24 -4.88 -33.05
C HIS A 297 -5.96 -4.15 -33.46
N PHE A 298 -4.94 -4.11 -32.60
CA PHE A 298 -3.66 -3.49 -32.93
C PHE A 298 -2.65 -4.46 -33.56
N ALA A 299 -2.68 -5.76 -33.21
CA ALA A 299 -1.81 -6.77 -33.82
C ALA A 299 -2.08 -6.96 -35.33
N TYR A 300 -3.31 -6.72 -35.79
CA TYR A 300 -3.69 -6.80 -37.20
C TYR A 300 -3.73 -5.45 -37.94
N MET A 301 -3.53 -4.31 -37.25
CA MET A 301 -3.40 -3.00 -37.88
C MET A 301 -2.00 -2.86 -38.50
N LYS A 302 -1.85 -3.14 -39.79
CA LYS A 302 -0.68 -2.67 -40.54
C LYS A 302 -0.61 -1.14 -40.42
N HIS A 303 0.47 -0.61 -39.86
CA HIS A 303 0.76 0.81 -39.82
C HIS A 303 0.76 1.40 -41.24
N ASN A 304 -0.37 1.92 -41.70
CA ASN A 304 -0.43 2.84 -42.82
C ASN A 304 -0.70 4.24 -42.28
N ALA A 305 0.24 5.13 -42.57
CA ALA A 305 0.46 6.45 -41.99
C ALA A 305 -0.59 7.52 -42.37
N SER A 306 -1.86 7.22 -42.19
CA SER A 306 -2.93 8.22 -42.25
C SER A 306 -3.71 8.14 -40.97
N ASN A 307 -3.89 9.27 -40.28
CA ASN A 307 -4.68 9.49 -39.07
C ASN A 307 -6.13 8.96 -39.19
N LEU A 308 -6.30 7.64 -39.27
CA LEU A 308 -7.59 6.99 -39.38
C LEU A 308 -8.15 6.86 -37.98
N ALA A 309 -9.26 7.55 -37.73
CA ALA A 309 -10.03 7.40 -36.50
C ALA A 309 -10.32 5.91 -36.26
N ILE A 310 -9.84 5.38 -35.13
CA ILE A 310 -10.10 4.00 -34.74
C ILE A 310 -11.61 3.86 -34.52
N SER A 311 -12.26 2.97 -35.27
CA SER A 311 -13.69 2.70 -35.08
C SER A 311 -13.88 1.94 -33.77
N LEU A 312 -14.49 2.60 -32.78
CA LEU A 312 -14.84 2.03 -31.47
C LEU A 312 -16.06 1.07 -31.53
N LYS A 313 -16.42 0.59 -32.72
CA LYS A 313 -17.61 -0.23 -32.94
C LYS A 313 -17.37 -1.64 -32.39
N GLY A 314 -18.18 -2.06 -31.40
CA GLY A 314 -18.07 -3.39 -30.79
C GLY A 314 -17.13 -3.47 -29.58
N ILE A 315 -16.69 -2.34 -29.03
CA ILE A 315 -16.00 -2.33 -27.74
C ILE A 315 -16.90 -2.93 -26.67
N PRO A 316 -16.38 -3.82 -25.80
CA PRO A 316 -17.14 -4.37 -24.70
C PRO A 316 -17.53 -3.24 -23.73
N THR A 317 -18.80 -2.84 -23.75
CA THR A 317 -19.37 -1.97 -22.71
C THR A 317 -19.85 -2.82 -21.56
N VAL A 318 -19.68 -2.35 -20.32
CA VAL A 318 -20.20 -3.02 -19.13
C VAL A 318 -21.07 -2.03 -18.35
N PRO A 319 -22.31 -1.76 -18.82
CA PRO A 319 -23.17 -0.73 -18.24
C PRO A 319 -23.58 -1.04 -16.80
N ASP A 320 -23.77 -2.31 -16.46
CA ASP A 320 -24.32 -2.74 -15.15
C ASP A 320 -23.25 -2.94 -14.08
N LEU A 321 -22.08 -2.34 -14.25
CA LEU A 321 -20.92 -2.50 -13.35
C LEU A 321 -21.10 -2.06 -11.91
N PHE A 322 -22.22 -1.45 -11.55
CA PHE A 322 -22.49 -0.95 -10.19
C PHE A 322 -23.53 -1.79 -9.44
N HIS A 323 -24.22 -2.67 -10.15
CA HIS A 323 -25.31 -3.46 -9.60
C HIS A 323 -25.08 -4.92 -9.96
N ALA A 324 -25.24 -5.82 -8.99
CA ALA A 324 -25.33 -7.23 -9.33
C ALA A 324 -26.38 -7.39 -10.44
N PRO A 325 -26.11 -8.12 -11.55
CA PRO A 325 -27.10 -8.30 -12.60
C PRO A 325 -28.36 -8.83 -11.92
N ALA A 326 -29.47 -8.09 -12.05
CA ALA A 326 -30.72 -8.45 -11.44
C ALA A 326 -30.99 -9.90 -11.85
N SER A 327 -31.09 -10.81 -10.88
CA SER A 327 -31.39 -12.20 -11.14
C SER A 327 -32.75 -12.23 -11.83
N VAL A 328 -32.73 -12.44 -13.14
CA VAL A 328 -33.94 -12.65 -13.93
C VAL A 328 -34.55 -13.93 -13.38
N LYS A 329 -35.59 -13.79 -12.55
CA LYS A 329 -36.52 -14.89 -12.29
C LYS A 329 -37.17 -15.17 -13.63
N ILE A 330 -36.68 -16.19 -14.33
CA ILE A 330 -37.41 -16.79 -15.43
C ILE A 330 -38.62 -17.43 -14.76
N GLU A 331 -39.79 -16.78 -14.85
CA GLU A 331 -41.05 -17.44 -14.55
C GLU A 331 -41.18 -18.62 -15.51
N SER A 332 -41.10 -19.83 -14.98
CA SER A 332 -41.38 -21.05 -15.71
C SER A 332 -42.87 -21.04 -16.04
N SER A 333 -43.21 -20.58 -17.24
CA SER A 333 -44.52 -20.79 -17.84
C SER A 333 -44.78 -22.29 -17.98
N HIS A 334 -45.74 -22.77 -17.19
CA HIS A 334 -46.36 -24.08 -17.36
C HIS A 334 -46.95 -24.20 -18.76
N GLU A 335 -46.53 -25.20 -19.54
CA GLU A 335 -47.37 -25.85 -20.55
C GLU A 335 -46.80 -27.24 -20.88
N GLY A 336 -47.11 -28.22 -20.02
CA GLY A 336 -46.87 -29.63 -20.28
C GLY A 336 -47.98 -30.18 -21.18
N ARG A 337 -47.79 -30.13 -22.49
CA ARG A 337 -48.60 -30.86 -23.47
C ARG A 337 -48.16 -32.34 -23.47
N SER A 338 -49.09 -33.21 -23.12
CA SER A 338 -48.93 -34.66 -23.13
C SER A 338 -48.56 -35.21 -24.51
N SER A 339 -47.75 -36.27 -24.54
CA SER A 339 -47.68 -37.21 -25.67
C SER A 339 -47.58 -38.65 -25.12
N PRO A 340 -48.19 -39.64 -25.79
CA PRO A 340 -48.34 -41.00 -25.28
C PRO A 340 -47.15 -41.87 -25.69
N ALA A 341 -46.75 -42.79 -24.81
CA ALA A 341 -45.79 -43.84 -25.16
C ALA A 341 -46.33 -45.21 -24.75
N LEU A 342 -46.39 -46.05 -25.78
CA LEU A 342 -46.64 -47.48 -25.81
C LEU A 342 -45.73 -48.29 -24.88
N ASN A 343 -46.29 -49.36 -24.32
CA ASN A 343 -45.72 -50.70 -24.09
C ASN A 343 -46.90 -51.53 -23.50
N GLY A 344 -47.41 -52.63 -24.04
CA GLY A 344 -46.79 -53.75 -24.75
C GLY A 344 -47.07 -55.01 -23.92
N ASP A 345 -48.14 -55.75 -24.30
CA ASP A 345 -48.50 -57.17 -24.04
C ASP A 345 -48.17 -57.84 -22.68
N GLY A 346 -49.04 -58.61 -22.01
CA GLY A 346 -50.35 -59.17 -22.29
C GLY A 346 -50.68 -60.30 -21.29
N VAL A 347 -51.98 -60.59 -21.16
CA VAL A 347 -52.65 -61.86 -20.72
C VAL A 347 -52.63 -62.21 -19.19
N PRO A 348 -53.63 -62.98 -18.67
CA PRO A 348 -54.71 -62.41 -17.85
C PRO A 348 -55.17 -63.30 -16.65
N LYS A 349 -56.28 -62.87 -16.03
CA LYS A 349 -57.31 -63.65 -15.30
C LYS A 349 -57.06 -64.14 -13.87
N ASN A 350 -58.06 -63.77 -13.05
CA ASN A 350 -58.66 -64.48 -11.90
C ASN A 350 -57.73 -64.69 -10.70
N ARG A 351 -58.09 -64.28 -9.48
CA ARG A 351 -59.37 -64.46 -8.80
C ARG A 351 -59.43 -63.54 -7.58
#